data_AF-A0A438EMM1-F1
#
_entry.id   AF-A0A438EMM1-F1
#
_cell.length_a   1.000
_cell.length_b   1.000
_cell.length_c   1.000
_cell.angle_alpha   90.00
_cell.angle_beta   90.00
_cell.angle_gamma   90.00
#
_symmetry.space_group_name_H-M   'P 1'
#
loop_
_entity.id
_entity.type
_entity.pdbx_description
1 polymer ?
#
loop_
_entity_poly.entity_id
_entity_poly.type
_entity_poly.pdbx_seq_one_letter_code
_entity_poly.pdbx_strand_id
1 'polypeptide(L)' 'MLSCWDSMVNKRWKSAWKACENRVKEDETGHKHCTGQYFDYWSCVDKCVAPRLFTKLK' A
#
# COMPACT_ATOMS: atom_id res chain seq x y z
N MET A 1 15.57 3.02 3.90
CA MET A 1 14.14 2.71 4.10
C MET A 1 13.25 3.94 3.94
N LEU A 2 13.67 5.13 4.40
CA LEU A 2 12.90 6.39 4.29
C LEU A 2 12.55 6.81 2.85
N SER A 3 13.42 6.57 1.87
CA SER A 3 13.24 7.12 0.50
C SER A 3 12.03 6.59 -0.27
N CYS A 4 11.56 5.38 0.00
CA CYS A 4 10.38 4.85 -0.69
C CYS A 4 9.09 5.32 -0.03
N TRP A 5 9.05 5.29 1.31
CA TRP A 5 7.88 5.66 2.09
C TRP A 5 7.52 7.15 1.99
N ASP A 6 8.54 8.01 1.85
CA ASP A 6 8.38 9.46 1.74
C ASP A 6 8.15 9.96 0.31
N SER A 7 8.17 9.08 -0.69
CA SER A 7 7.82 9.48 -2.06
C SER A 7 6.35 9.89 -2.14
N MET A 8 6.06 10.96 -2.89
CA MET A 8 4.68 11.43 -3.14
C MET A 8 3.77 10.35 -3.75
N VAL A 9 4.35 9.32 -4.40
CA VAL A 9 3.65 8.16 -4.96
C VAL A 9 2.98 7.32 -3.86
N ASN A 10 3.66 7.13 -2.73
CA ASN A 10 3.09 6.38 -1.62
C ASN A 10 1.93 7.11 -0.95
N LYS A 11 1.93 8.45 -0.95
CA LYS A 11 0.93 9.24 -0.22
C LYS A 11 -0.49 9.04 -0.76
N ARG A 12 -0.67 8.93 -2.08
CA ARG A 12 -1.99 8.75 -2.71
C ARG A 12 -2.59 7.38 -2.39
N TRP A 13 -1.87 6.31 -2.72
CA TRP A 13 -2.37 4.94 -2.54
C TRP A 13 -2.51 4.55 -1.07
N LYS A 14 -1.57 5.01 -0.22
CA LYS A 14 -1.67 4.85 1.23
C LYS A 14 -2.89 5.55 1.82
N SER A 15 -3.24 6.74 1.30
CA SER A 15 -4.46 7.44 1.72
C SER A 15 -5.72 6.67 1.31
N ALA A 16 -5.78 6.20 0.06
CA ALA A 16 -6.89 5.40 -0.44
C ALA A 16 -7.08 4.08 0.34
N TRP A 17 -5.99 3.40 0.65
CA TRP A 17 -6.00 2.20 1.49
C TRP A 17 -6.52 2.51 2.90
N LYS A 18 -5.98 3.53 3.59
CA LYS A 18 -6.46 3.95 4.93
C LYS A 18 -7.93 4.37 4.95
N ALA A 19 -8.39 5.08 3.92
CA ALA A 19 -9.79 5.46 3.78
C ALA A 19 -10.68 4.21 3.63
N CYS A 20 -10.23 3.23 2.84
CA CYS A 20 -10.93 1.96 2.71
C CYS A 20 -10.96 1.18 4.04
N GLU A 21 -9.86 1.11 4.79
CA GLU A 21 -9.83 0.43 6.09
C GLU A 21 -10.88 0.98 7.05
N ASN A 22 -11.00 2.32 7.13
CA ASN A 22 -12.02 2.94 7.97
C ASN A 22 -13.45 2.58 7.52
N ARG A 23 -13.69 2.48 6.21
CA ARG A 23 -15.00 2.06 5.67
C ARG A 23 -15.33 0.60 5.97
N VAL A 24 -14.33 -0.27 6.04
CA VAL A 24 -14.53 -1.71 6.32
C VAL A 24 -14.64 -2.00 7.82
N LYS A 25 -14.10 -1.14 8.70
CA LYS A 25 -14.21 -1.32 10.16
C LYS A 25 -15.65 -1.42 10.67
N GLU A 26 -16.58 -0.73 10.01
CA GLU A 26 -18.00 -0.70 10.35
C GLU A 26 -18.79 -1.79 9.62
N ASP A 27 -18.13 -2.72 8.92
CA ASP A 27 -18.80 -3.79 8.19
C ASP A 27 -18.99 -5.03 9.06
N GLU A 28 -20.25 -5.31 9.41
CA GLU A 28 -20.63 -6.52 10.14
C GLU A 28 -20.90 -7.71 9.22
N THR A 29 -21.03 -7.47 7.90
CA THR A 29 -21.38 -8.50 6.92
C THR A 29 -20.18 -9.32 6.44
N GLY A 30 -18.96 -8.77 6.57
CA GLY A 30 -17.73 -9.35 6.04
C GLY A 30 -17.61 -9.31 4.51
N HIS A 31 -18.54 -8.65 3.81
CA HIS A 31 -18.53 -8.54 2.35
C HIS A 31 -17.71 -7.35 1.83
N LYS A 32 -17.40 -6.36 2.68
CA LYS A 32 -16.55 -5.24 2.31
C LYS A 32 -15.08 -5.61 2.55
N HIS A 33 -14.25 -5.24 1.60
CA HIS A 33 -12.82 -5.53 1.59
C HIS A 33 -12.06 -4.46 0.82
N CYS A 34 -10.77 -4.35 1.15
CA CYS A 34 -9.86 -3.36 0.59
C CYS A 34 -8.79 -3.98 -0.32
N THR A 35 -9.01 -5.21 -0.79
CA THR A 35 -8.04 -6.00 -1.56
C THR A 35 -7.47 -5.22 -2.76
N GLY A 36 -8.31 -4.50 -3.50
CA GLY A 36 -7.86 -3.65 -4.61
C GLY A 36 -6.95 -2.51 -4.15
N GLN A 37 -7.37 -1.74 -3.15
CA GLN A 37 -6.56 -0.63 -2.61
C GLN A 37 -5.26 -1.12 -1.95
N TYR A 38 -5.30 -2.31 -1.34
CA TYR A 38 -4.13 -2.98 -0.77
C TYR A 38 -3.15 -3.34 -1.88
N PHE A 39 -3.60 -3.94 -2.98
CA PHE A 39 -2.73 -4.25 -4.11
C PHE A 39 -2.16 -3.01 -4.80
N ASP A 40 -2.96 -1.95 -4.98
CA ASP A 40 -2.46 -0.69 -5.53
C ASP A 40 -1.34 -0.09 -4.66
N TYR A 41 -1.53 -0.11 -3.35
CA TYR A 41 -0.55 0.38 -2.39
C TYR A 41 0.73 -0.47 -2.39
N TRP A 42 0.61 -1.80 -2.32
CA TRP A 42 1.78 -2.68 -2.35
C TRP A 42 2.50 -2.66 -3.70
N SER A 43 1.78 -2.59 -4.81
CA SER A 43 2.40 -2.42 -6.14
C SER A 43 3.26 -1.15 -6.20
N CYS A 44 2.80 -0.06 -5.58
CA CYS A 44 3.58 1.17 -5.46
C CYS A 44 4.85 0.97 -4.60
N VAL A 45 4.73 0.30 -3.45
CA VAL A 45 5.86 -0.03 -2.58
C VAL A 45 6.88 -0.90 -3.32
N ASP A 46 6.44 -1.98 -3.97
CA ASP A 46 7.29 -2.93 -4.69
C ASP A 46 8.05 -2.26 -5.82
N LYS A 47 7.38 -1.42 -6.63
CA LYS A 47 8.03 -0.64 -7.69
C LYS A 47 9.20 0.22 -7.18
N CYS A 48 9.10 0.73 -5.95
CA CYS A 48 10.18 1.53 -5.36
C CYS A 48 11.25 0.67 -4.68
N VAL A 49 10.84 -0.36 -3.95
CA VAL A 49 11.72 -1.15 -3.08
C VAL A 49 12.50 -2.20 -3.87
N ALA A 50 11.86 -2.89 -4.81
CA ALA A 50 12.46 -4.03 -5.52
C ALA A 50 13.81 -3.69 -6.18
N PRO A 51 13.98 -2.60 -6.95
CA PRO A 51 15.28 -2.27 -7.57
C PRO A 51 16.39 -1.98 -6.55
N ARG A 52 16.04 -1.56 -5.32
CA ARG A 52 16.99 -1.21 -4.26
C ARG A 52 17.29 -2.37 -3.33
N LEU A 53 16.32 -3.27 -3.18
CA LEU A 53 16.42 -4.44 -2.33
C LEU A 53 17.25 -5.51 -3.03
N PHE A 54 16.98 -5.77 -4.31
CA PHE A 54 17.69 -6.81 -5.05
C PHE A 54 19.17 -6.51 -5.32
N THR A 55 19.63 -5.25 -5.18
CA THR A 55 21.08 -4.94 -5.21
C THR A 55 21.81 -5.35 -3.92
N LYS A 56 21.08 -5.66 -2.86
CA LYS A 56 21.62 -6.02 -1.54
C LYS A 56 21.44 -7.49 -1.20
N LEU A 57 20.60 -8.19 -1.93
CA LEU A 57 20.37 -9.62 -1.78
C LEU A 57 21.41 -10.38 -2.62
N LYS A 58 21.98 -11.44 -2.05
CA LYS A 58 22.92 -12.36 -2.71
C LYS A 58 22.18 -13.55 -3.27
#